data_AF-A0AAE1G1R2-F1
#
_entry.id   AF-A0AAE1G1R2-F1
#
_cell.length_a   1.000
_cell.length_b   1.000
_cell.length_c   1.000
_cell.angle_alpha   90.00
_cell.angle_beta   90.00
_cell.angle_gamma   90.00
#
_symmetry.space_group_name_H-M   'P 1'
#
loop_
_entity.id
_entity.type
_entity.pdbx_description
1 polymer ?
#
loop_
_entity_poly.entity_id
_entity_poly.type
_entity_poly.pdbx_seq_one_letter_code
_entity_poly.pdbx_strand_id
1 'polypeptide(L)'
;MSDDESAYSDAERKKKGDEGANFLKSRQQMKMSELDEQLAEYIAEWRKQRAKEEDELRRLKDKQAKRKVLRAEEEKKLTEQKKAEEERKMREDSERKHREQEEKRKRLEEAEKKRQAMMKGSSEGGKDGGVKKFSKGGGDKLSNIQAAKGELGKTREQLAEEKKIALSIRVKPINVDGIGSDQLRHKADEMWNLIIKLETEKYDMEERMKRQDYD
;
A
#
# COMPACT_ATOMS: atom_id res chain seq x y z
N MET A 1 35.01 -24.34 100.00
CA MET A 1 33.86 -23.82 99.22
C MET A 1 34.38 -22.65 98.39
N SER A 2 34.87 -22.88 97.17
CA SER A 2 35.38 -21.83 96.27
C SER A 2 35.48 -22.33 94.81
N ASP A 3 34.55 -23.18 94.38
CA ASP A 3 34.58 -23.77 93.03
C ASP A 3 33.28 -23.57 92.23
N ASP A 4 32.34 -22.77 92.75
CA ASP A 4 31.02 -22.56 92.13
C ASP A 4 30.91 -21.24 91.36
N GLU A 5 31.73 -20.24 91.70
CA GLU A 5 31.63 -18.87 91.14
C GLU A 5 32.35 -18.70 89.78
N SER A 6 33.35 -19.54 89.50
CA SER A 6 34.12 -19.51 88.25
C SER A 6 33.31 -20.04 87.06
N ALA A 7 32.55 -21.13 87.27
CA ALA A 7 31.74 -21.77 86.24
C ALA A 7 30.56 -20.89 85.79
N TYR A 8 29.98 -20.10 86.71
CA TYR A 8 28.92 -19.14 86.39
C TYR A 8 29.45 -18.01 85.49
N SER A 9 30.68 -17.54 85.73
CA SER A 9 31.30 -16.47 84.93
C SER A 9 31.69 -16.91 83.52
N ASP A 10 32.07 -18.18 83.33
CA ASP A 10 32.43 -18.74 82.02
C ASP A 10 31.18 -19.03 81.18
N ALA A 11 30.11 -19.51 81.82
CA ALA A 11 28.80 -19.69 81.19
C ALA A 11 28.20 -18.35 80.71
N GLU A 12 28.31 -17.28 81.51
CA GLU A 12 27.86 -15.93 81.10
C GLU A 12 28.71 -15.33 79.97
N ARG A 13 30.04 -15.54 79.99
CA ARG A 13 30.92 -15.10 78.89
C ARG A 13 30.61 -15.84 77.59
N LYS A 14 30.37 -17.15 77.66
CA LYS A 14 29.98 -17.97 76.51
C LYS A 14 28.62 -17.55 75.96
N LYS A 15 27.64 -17.28 76.84
CA LYS A 15 26.33 -16.76 76.45
C LYS A 15 26.40 -15.39 75.77
N LYS A 16 27.20 -14.45 76.31
CA LYS A 16 27.46 -13.15 75.65
C LYS A 16 28.19 -13.29 74.31
N GLY A 17 29.11 -14.25 74.19
CA GLY A 17 29.79 -14.57 72.94
C GLY A 17 28.83 -15.12 71.88
N ASP A 18 27.94 -16.04 72.26
CA ASP A 18 26.92 -16.62 71.39
C ASP A 18 25.84 -15.59 70.98
N GLU A 19 25.43 -14.70 71.90
CA GLU A 19 24.52 -13.58 71.60
C GLU A 19 25.14 -12.57 70.62
N GLY A 20 26.44 -12.24 70.79
CA GLY A 20 27.18 -11.39 69.86
C GLY A 20 27.37 -12.02 68.47
N ALA A 21 27.63 -13.33 68.41
CA ALA A 21 27.73 -14.08 67.16
C ALA A 21 26.38 -14.16 66.43
N ASN A 22 25.28 -14.36 67.17
CA ASN A 22 23.92 -14.33 66.62
C ASN A 22 23.56 -12.94 66.08
N PHE A 23 23.90 -11.85 66.78
CA PHE A 23 23.68 -10.50 66.29
C PHE A 23 24.43 -10.21 64.98
N LEU A 24 25.69 -10.64 64.87
CA LEU A 24 26.47 -10.47 63.64
C LEU A 24 25.87 -11.25 62.47
N LYS A 25 25.38 -12.47 62.73
CA LYS A 25 24.72 -13.33 61.76
C LYS A 25 23.37 -12.77 61.31
N SER A 26 22.55 -12.26 62.23
CA SER A 26 21.30 -11.56 61.89
C SER A 26 21.55 -10.28 61.11
N ARG A 27 22.59 -9.52 61.44
CA ARG A 27 22.96 -8.31 60.67
C ARG A 27 23.45 -8.66 59.25
N GLN A 28 24.19 -9.76 59.09
CA GLN A 28 24.54 -10.28 57.76
C GLN A 28 23.31 -10.74 56.99
N GLN A 29 22.38 -11.46 57.63
CA GLN A 29 21.13 -11.88 57.01
C GLN A 29 20.26 -10.69 56.56
N MET A 30 20.15 -9.65 57.37
CA MET A 30 19.43 -8.42 57.00
C MET A 30 20.06 -7.72 55.80
N LYS A 31 21.41 -7.65 55.75
CA LYS A 31 22.12 -7.09 54.58
C LYS A 31 21.93 -7.94 53.33
N MET A 32 21.86 -9.26 53.47
CA MET A 32 21.58 -10.16 52.35
C MET A 32 20.13 -10.01 51.87
N SER A 33 19.16 -9.91 52.78
CA SER A 33 17.77 -9.69 52.40
C SER A 33 17.53 -8.32 51.77
N GLU A 34 18.18 -7.27 52.27
CA GLU A 34 18.13 -5.93 51.64
C GLU A 34 18.71 -5.95 50.22
N LEU A 35 19.81 -6.70 50.00
CA LEU A 35 20.40 -6.86 48.67
C LEU A 35 19.50 -7.67 47.74
N ASP A 36 18.88 -8.74 48.24
CA ASP A 36 17.93 -9.56 47.50
C ASP A 36 16.67 -8.76 47.12
N GLU A 37 16.19 -7.89 48.02
CA GLU A 37 15.05 -7.01 47.79
C GLU A 37 15.37 -5.94 46.73
N GLN A 38 16.56 -5.30 46.80
CA GLN A 38 17.04 -4.39 45.76
C GLN A 38 17.17 -5.06 44.39
N LEU A 39 17.68 -6.31 44.36
CA LEU A 39 17.74 -7.11 43.14
C LEU A 39 16.35 -7.43 42.59
N ALA A 40 15.40 -7.78 43.46
CA ALA A 40 14.02 -8.05 43.07
C ALA A 40 13.34 -6.81 42.50
N GLU A 41 13.52 -5.63 43.12
CA GLU A 41 13.02 -4.35 42.63
C GLU A 41 13.62 -4.00 41.26
N TYR A 42 14.94 -4.13 41.10
CA TYR A 42 15.61 -3.87 39.82
C TYR A 42 15.10 -4.79 38.70
N ILE A 43 14.92 -6.08 39.00
CA ILE A 43 14.33 -7.04 38.05
C ILE A 43 12.88 -6.66 37.70
N ALA A 44 12.09 -6.23 38.68
CA ALA A 44 10.71 -5.80 38.47
C ALA A 44 10.62 -4.54 37.61
N GLU A 45 11.48 -3.55 37.85
CA GLU A 45 11.59 -2.34 37.03
C GLU A 45 12.01 -2.66 35.60
N TRP A 46 13.02 -3.52 35.43
CA TRP A 46 13.47 -3.94 34.10
C TRP A 46 12.37 -4.66 33.32
N ARG A 47 11.62 -5.56 33.96
CA ARG A 47 10.44 -6.22 33.37
C ARG A 47 9.36 -5.23 32.99
N LYS A 48 9.10 -4.23 33.85
CA LYS A 48 8.11 -3.18 33.58
C LYS A 48 8.52 -2.31 32.40
N GLN A 49 9.82 -1.99 32.28
CA GLN A 49 10.33 -1.22 31.16
C GLN A 49 10.25 -2.01 29.84
N ARG A 50 10.68 -3.28 29.84
CA ARG A 50 10.50 -4.19 28.70
C ARG A 50 9.05 -4.32 28.27
N ALA A 51 8.13 -4.50 29.22
CA ALA A 51 6.69 -4.59 28.91
C ALA A 51 6.17 -3.30 28.25
N LYS A 52 6.57 -2.12 28.74
CA LYS A 52 6.19 -0.84 28.12
C LYS A 52 6.74 -0.70 26.69
N GLU A 53 8.01 -1.04 26.49
CA GLU A 53 8.64 -0.99 25.16
C GLU A 53 7.99 -1.97 24.18
N GLU A 54 7.67 -3.19 24.63
CA GLU A 54 6.96 -4.19 23.83
C GLU A 54 5.54 -3.74 23.47
N ASP A 55 4.79 -3.17 24.41
CA ASP A 55 3.45 -2.64 24.17
C ASP A 55 3.46 -1.46 23.19
N GLU A 56 4.45 -0.57 23.30
CA GLU A 56 4.61 0.54 22.38
C GLU A 56 4.97 0.06 20.96
N LEU A 57 5.89 -0.89 20.86
CA LEU A 57 6.27 -1.50 19.59
C LEU A 57 5.08 -2.24 18.94
N ARG A 58 4.28 -2.95 19.74
CA ARG A 58 3.05 -3.59 19.28
C ARG A 58 2.03 -2.56 18.79
N ARG A 59 1.81 -1.48 19.54
CA ARG A 59 0.90 -0.39 19.15
C ARG A 59 1.32 0.28 17.84
N LEU A 60 2.62 0.45 17.61
CA LEU A 60 3.17 0.99 16.35
C LEU A 60 2.94 0.04 15.18
N LYS A 61 3.21 -1.26 15.36
CA LYS A 61 2.91 -2.28 14.35
C LYS A 61 1.43 -2.36 14.00
N ASP A 62 0.54 -2.30 15.00
CA ASP A 62 -0.90 -2.29 14.79
C ASP A 62 -1.36 -1.05 14.02
N LYS A 63 -0.79 0.13 14.32
CA LYS A 63 -1.05 1.35 13.54
C LYS A 63 -0.59 1.21 12.09
N GLN A 64 0.59 0.63 11.85
CA GLN A 64 1.11 0.39 10.51
C GLN A 64 0.23 -0.59 9.73
N ALA A 65 -0.18 -1.70 10.37
CA ALA A 65 -1.08 -2.68 9.80
C ALA A 65 -2.43 -2.06 9.43
N LYS A 66 -3.04 -1.28 10.34
CA LYS A 66 -4.30 -0.55 10.06
C LYS A 66 -4.15 0.42 8.88
N ARG A 67 -3.05 1.18 8.82
CA ARG A 67 -2.78 2.07 7.67
C ARG A 67 -2.64 1.30 6.37
N LYS A 68 -2.05 0.10 6.39
CA LYS A 68 -1.91 -0.76 5.21
C LYS A 68 -3.26 -1.28 4.73
N VAL A 69 -4.12 -1.71 5.66
CA VAL A 69 -5.48 -2.17 5.35
C VAL A 69 -6.31 -1.03 4.76
N LEU A 70 -6.33 0.14 5.40
CA LEU A 70 -7.06 1.32 4.89
C LEU A 70 -6.61 1.70 3.48
N ARG A 71 -5.29 1.69 3.23
CA ARG A 71 -4.75 1.98 1.89
C ARG A 71 -5.17 0.93 0.86
N ALA A 72 -5.17 -0.35 1.23
CA ALA A 72 -5.65 -1.42 0.36
C ALA A 72 -7.15 -1.28 0.04
N GLU A 73 -7.96 -0.87 1.02
CA GLU A 73 -9.40 -0.62 0.83
C GLU A 73 -9.66 0.59 -0.06
N GLU A 74 -8.95 1.71 0.14
CA GLU A 74 -9.06 2.91 -0.70
C GLU A 74 -8.68 2.61 -2.16
N GLU A 75 -7.60 1.85 -2.37
CA GLU A 75 -7.17 1.45 -3.71
C GLU A 75 -8.16 0.47 -4.36
N LYS A 76 -8.69 -0.48 -3.61
CA LYS A 76 -9.73 -1.39 -4.11
C LYS A 76 -10.98 -0.62 -4.53
N LYS A 77 -11.39 0.37 -3.72
CA LYS A 77 -12.52 1.23 -4.06
C LYS A 77 -12.26 2.08 -5.31
N LEU A 78 -11.06 2.65 -5.44
CA LEU A 78 -10.70 3.47 -6.62
C LEU A 78 -10.61 2.61 -7.89
N THR A 79 -10.04 1.41 -7.81
CA THR A 79 -9.95 0.47 -8.93
C THR A 79 -11.33 -0.04 -9.35
N GLU A 80 -12.22 -0.33 -8.40
CA GLU A 80 -13.61 -0.70 -8.68
C GLU A 80 -14.39 0.45 -9.33
N GLN A 81 -14.21 1.70 -8.86
CA GLN A 81 -14.81 2.88 -9.49
C GLN A 81 -14.33 3.08 -10.93
N LYS A 82 -13.02 2.99 -11.17
CA LYS A 82 -12.46 3.10 -12.53
C LYS A 82 -12.96 2.00 -13.45
N LYS A 83 -12.99 0.76 -12.97
CA LYS A 83 -13.49 -0.38 -13.74
C LYS A 83 -14.98 -0.23 -14.10
N ALA A 84 -15.80 0.26 -13.15
CA ALA A 84 -17.22 0.52 -13.41
C ALA A 84 -17.43 1.66 -14.43
N GLU A 85 -16.61 2.71 -14.38
CA GLU A 85 -16.66 3.81 -15.36
C GLU A 85 -16.21 3.36 -16.75
N GLU A 86 -15.13 2.57 -16.85
CA GLU A 86 -14.67 1.97 -18.10
C GLU A 86 -15.70 1.00 -18.68
N GLU A 87 -16.31 0.14 -17.86
CA GLU A 87 -17.35 -0.80 -18.30
C GLU A 87 -18.60 -0.05 -18.80
N ARG A 88 -18.99 1.02 -18.12
CA ARG A 88 -20.09 1.89 -18.56
C ARG A 88 -19.78 2.52 -19.91
N LYS A 89 -18.59 3.10 -20.08
CA LYS A 89 -18.16 3.71 -21.35
C LYS A 89 -18.11 2.67 -22.49
N MET A 90 -17.61 1.46 -22.21
CA MET A 90 -17.58 0.37 -23.18
C MET A 90 -18.99 -0.10 -23.57
N ARG A 91 -19.93 -0.16 -22.62
CA ARG A 91 -21.34 -0.48 -22.91
C ARG A 91 -21.98 0.59 -23.78
N GLU A 92 -21.81 1.87 -23.43
CA GLU A 92 -22.33 3.01 -24.20
C GLU A 92 -21.77 3.03 -25.64
N ASP A 93 -20.46 2.78 -25.82
CA ASP A 93 -19.83 2.70 -27.15
C ASP A 93 -20.31 1.48 -27.96
N SER A 94 -20.54 0.34 -27.31
CA SER A 94 -21.06 -0.86 -27.97
C SER A 94 -22.52 -0.69 -28.44
N GLU A 95 -23.36 -0.06 -27.62
CA GLU A 95 -24.74 0.26 -27.96
C GLU A 95 -24.83 1.33 -29.05
N ARG A 96 -23.93 2.31 -29.04
CA ARG A 96 -23.84 3.31 -30.10
C ARG A 96 -23.45 2.67 -31.43
N LYS A 97 -22.42 1.80 -31.43
CA LYS A 97 -22.01 1.05 -32.62
C LYS A 97 -23.13 0.13 -33.13
N HIS A 98 -23.88 -0.52 -32.25
CA HIS A 98 -25.02 -1.36 -32.63
C HIS A 98 -26.13 -0.54 -33.30
N ARG A 99 -26.50 0.61 -32.71
CA ARG A 99 -27.50 1.54 -33.28
C ARG A 99 -27.07 2.07 -34.65
N GLU A 100 -25.82 2.47 -34.80
CA GLU A 100 -25.29 2.95 -36.09
C GLU A 100 -25.28 1.84 -37.17
N GLN A 101 -25.07 0.58 -36.79
CA GLN A 101 -25.15 -0.57 -37.70
C GLN A 101 -26.60 -0.88 -38.11
N GLU A 102 -27.54 -0.84 -37.17
CA GLU A 102 -28.97 -1.07 -37.46
C GLU A 102 -29.56 0.05 -38.33
N GLU A 103 -29.22 1.32 -38.08
CA GLU A 103 -29.65 2.44 -38.92
C GLU A 103 -29.08 2.35 -40.34
N LYS A 104 -27.79 1.99 -40.49
CA LYS A 104 -27.20 1.75 -41.82
C LYS A 104 -27.88 0.59 -42.53
N ARG A 105 -28.17 -0.50 -41.83
CA ARG A 105 -28.87 -1.66 -42.40
C ARG A 105 -30.28 -1.29 -42.86
N LYS A 106 -31.04 -0.57 -42.02
CA LYS A 106 -32.39 -0.10 -42.35
C LYS A 106 -32.40 0.88 -43.52
N ARG A 107 -31.39 1.77 -43.61
CA ARG A 107 -31.22 2.70 -44.73
C ARG A 107 -30.90 1.99 -46.05
N LEU A 108 -30.09 0.94 -46.01
CA LEU A 108 -29.82 0.10 -47.19
C LEU A 108 -31.06 -0.69 -47.61
N GLU A 109 -31.84 -1.20 -46.66
CA GLU A 109 -33.07 -1.94 -46.91
C GLU A 109 -34.18 -1.04 -47.50
N GLU A 110 -34.33 0.21 -47.03
CA GLU A 110 -35.23 1.20 -47.65
C GLU A 110 -34.77 1.62 -49.05
N ALA A 111 -33.46 1.79 -49.27
CA ALA A 111 -32.91 2.12 -50.59
C ALA A 111 -33.08 0.97 -51.59
N GLU A 112 -32.89 -0.27 -51.15
CA GLU A 112 -33.12 -1.47 -51.96
C GLU A 112 -34.61 -1.64 -52.27
N LYS A 113 -35.50 -1.48 -51.28
CA LYS A 113 -36.95 -1.53 -51.48
C LYS A 113 -37.43 -0.43 -52.44
N LYS A 114 -36.85 0.78 -52.37
CA LYS A 114 -37.14 1.89 -53.30
C LYS A 114 -36.61 1.62 -54.71
N ARG A 115 -35.42 1.02 -54.84
CA ARG A 115 -34.88 0.54 -56.13
C ARG A 115 -35.75 -0.57 -56.74
N GLN A 116 -36.16 -1.54 -55.94
CA GLN A 116 -37.00 -2.65 -56.38
C GLN A 116 -38.39 -2.16 -56.81
N ALA A 117 -38.95 -1.17 -56.12
CA ALA A 117 -40.19 -0.51 -56.53
C ALA A 117 -40.07 0.25 -57.86
N MET A 118 -38.95 0.94 -58.12
CA MET A 118 -38.70 1.58 -59.41
C MET A 118 -38.45 0.56 -60.53
N MET A 119 -37.73 -0.53 -60.26
CA MET A 119 -37.45 -1.57 -61.25
C MET A 119 -38.71 -2.36 -61.63
N LYS A 120 -39.66 -2.53 -60.70
CA LYS A 120 -40.97 -3.12 -60.99
C LYS A 120 -41.86 -2.19 -61.84
N GLY A 121 -41.62 -0.88 -61.83
CA GLY A 121 -42.28 0.10 -62.70
C GLY A 121 -41.67 0.24 -64.10
N SER A 122 -40.54 -0.43 -64.39
CA SER A 122 -39.86 -0.37 -65.70
C SER A 122 -39.57 -1.75 -66.30
N SER A 123 -40.14 -2.82 -65.76
CA SER A 123 -40.02 -4.17 -66.31
C SER A 123 -41.30 -4.57 -67.05
N GLU A 124 -41.56 -3.90 -68.16
CA GLU A 124 -42.18 -4.53 -69.33
C GLU A 124 -41.14 -4.50 -70.45
N GLY A 125 -40.31 -5.55 -70.52
CA GLY A 125 -39.42 -5.79 -71.65
C GLY A 125 -38.00 -6.24 -71.31
N GLY A 126 -37.66 -7.46 -71.73
CA GLY A 126 -36.30 -7.74 -72.25
C GLY A 126 -35.38 -8.66 -71.44
N LYS A 127 -35.44 -9.93 -71.80
CA LYS A 127 -34.47 -11.06 -71.67
C LYS A 127 -32.95 -10.76 -71.60
N ASP A 128 -32.30 -11.67 -70.85
CA ASP A 128 -31.04 -12.41 -71.12
C ASP A 128 -29.66 -11.74 -70.94
N GLY A 129 -28.70 -12.55 -70.46
CA GLY A 129 -27.26 -12.31 -70.62
C GLY A 129 -26.44 -12.27 -69.32
N GLY A 130 -25.80 -13.39 -68.95
CA GLY A 130 -24.82 -13.43 -67.87
C GLY A 130 -23.40 -13.04 -68.29
N VAL A 131 -22.58 -12.47 -67.38
CA VAL A 131 -21.11 -12.45 -67.47
C VAL A 131 -20.46 -12.41 -66.06
N LYS A 132 -19.29 -13.06 -66.02
CA LYS A 132 -18.33 -13.42 -64.97
C LYS A 132 -17.70 -12.28 -64.12
N LYS A 133 -17.36 -12.66 -62.88
CA LYS A 133 -16.07 -12.49 -62.13
C LYS A 133 -15.48 -11.08 -61.98
N PHE A 134 -15.40 -10.59 -60.74
CA PHE A 134 -14.23 -9.87 -60.23
C PHE A 134 -13.89 -10.30 -58.80
N SER A 135 -12.69 -10.87 -58.67
CA SER A 135 -11.96 -11.05 -57.42
C SER A 135 -11.48 -9.69 -56.91
N LYS A 136 -11.69 -9.38 -55.62
CA LYS A 136 -10.89 -8.38 -54.92
C LYS A 136 -10.88 -8.64 -53.41
N GLY A 137 -9.68 -8.96 -52.92
CA GLY A 137 -9.10 -8.71 -51.58
C GLY A 137 -9.99 -8.97 -50.35
N GLY A 138 -9.72 -9.91 -49.46
CA GLY A 138 -8.39 -10.41 -49.07
C GLY A 138 -7.62 -9.36 -48.26
N GLY A 139 -7.92 -9.26 -46.95
CA GLY A 139 -6.99 -8.76 -45.94
C GLY A 139 -7.22 -7.34 -45.40
N ASP A 140 -8.17 -7.16 -44.46
CA ASP A 140 -8.27 -5.91 -43.68
C ASP A 140 -8.57 -6.12 -42.18
N LYS A 141 -8.37 -7.35 -41.67
CA LYS A 141 -8.49 -7.64 -40.23
C LYS A 141 -7.16 -7.75 -39.51
N LEU A 142 -6.03 -7.87 -40.22
CA LEU A 142 -4.70 -7.98 -39.61
C LEU A 142 -4.00 -6.61 -39.48
N SER A 143 -4.17 -5.70 -40.45
CA SER A 143 -3.62 -4.34 -40.38
C SER A 143 -4.17 -3.53 -39.20
N ASN A 144 -5.44 -3.76 -38.83
CA ASN A 144 -6.08 -3.08 -37.71
C ASN A 144 -5.59 -3.60 -36.34
N ILE A 145 -5.09 -4.85 -36.28
CA ILE A 145 -4.51 -5.42 -35.05
C ILE A 145 -3.08 -4.91 -34.85
N GLN A 146 -2.30 -4.70 -35.92
CA GLN A 146 -0.97 -4.12 -35.84
C GLN A 146 -1.00 -2.61 -35.53
N ALA A 147 -2.01 -1.87 -36.03
CA ALA A 147 -2.26 -0.48 -35.64
C ALA A 147 -2.70 -0.37 -34.17
N ALA A 148 -3.61 -1.22 -33.70
CA ALA A 148 -4.04 -1.25 -32.29
C ALA A 148 -2.92 -1.68 -31.32
N LYS A 149 -1.91 -2.42 -31.80
CA LYS A 149 -0.73 -2.82 -31.00
C LYS A 149 0.35 -1.73 -30.96
N GLY A 150 0.35 -0.80 -31.93
CA GLY A 150 1.22 0.38 -31.95
C GLY A 150 0.68 1.57 -31.13
N GLU A 151 -0.62 1.63 -30.90
CA GLU A 151 -1.28 2.68 -30.11
C GLU A 151 -1.39 2.37 -28.60
N LEU A 152 -0.80 1.27 -28.12
CA LEU A 152 -0.93 0.85 -26.71
C LEU A 152 0.29 1.16 -25.83
N GLY A 153 1.30 1.84 -26.35
CA GLY A 153 2.48 2.20 -25.57
C GLY A 153 2.93 3.61 -25.90
N LYS A 154 2.71 4.55 -24.96
CA LYS A 154 3.44 5.82 -24.94
C LYS A 154 4.92 5.50 -25.17
N THR A 155 5.57 6.18 -26.12
CA THR A 155 6.97 5.88 -26.41
C THR A 155 7.81 6.10 -25.15
N ARG A 156 8.92 5.37 -25.00
CA ARG A 156 9.80 5.48 -23.83
C ARG A 156 10.20 6.94 -23.54
N GLU A 157 10.32 7.74 -24.59
CA GLU A 157 10.62 9.17 -24.55
C GLU A 157 9.43 9.99 -24.04
N GLN A 158 8.20 9.73 -24.52
CA GLN A 158 6.97 10.34 -24.00
C GLN A 158 6.74 10.01 -22.52
N LEU A 159 7.00 8.76 -22.10
CA LEU A 159 6.90 8.37 -20.68
C LEU A 159 7.94 9.08 -19.81
N ALA A 160 9.16 9.28 -20.32
CA ALA A 160 10.20 10.01 -19.61
C ALA A 160 9.87 11.50 -19.49
N GLU A 161 9.30 12.10 -20.53
CA GLU A 161 8.90 13.50 -20.56
C GLU A 161 7.67 13.75 -19.67
N GLU A 162 6.66 12.87 -19.73
CA GLU A 162 5.53 12.89 -18.79
C GLU A 162 5.99 12.70 -17.35
N LYS A 163 6.94 11.78 -17.08
CA LYS A 163 7.52 11.61 -15.75
C LYS A 163 8.24 12.88 -15.29
N LYS A 164 8.98 13.54 -16.17
CA LYS A 164 9.69 14.79 -15.87
C LYS A 164 8.72 15.92 -15.53
N ILE A 165 7.63 16.06 -16.30
CA ILE A 165 6.58 17.06 -16.05
C ILE A 165 5.81 16.72 -14.77
N ALA A 166 5.48 15.46 -14.52
CA ALA A 166 4.82 15.03 -13.29
C ALA A 166 5.69 15.31 -12.05
N LEU A 167 7.00 15.06 -12.16
CA LEU A 167 7.95 15.35 -11.09
C LEU A 167 8.12 16.85 -10.85
N SER A 168 8.14 17.70 -11.88
CA SER A 168 8.24 19.15 -11.69
C SER A 168 6.98 19.76 -11.06
N ILE A 169 5.81 19.17 -11.31
CA ILE A 169 4.55 19.58 -10.66
C ILE A 169 4.54 19.12 -9.19
N ARG A 170 4.99 17.89 -8.92
CA ARG A 170 4.97 17.29 -7.57
C ARG A 170 6.09 17.82 -6.67
N VAL A 171 7.25 18.13 -7.24
CA VAL A 171 8.42 18.68 -6.56
C VAL A 171 8.52 20.16 -6.89
N LYS A 172 7.73 20.98 -6.18
CA LYS A 172 7.80 22.43 -6.33
C LYS A 172 9.14 22.93 -5.78
N PRO A 173 9.83 23.82 -6.51
CA PRO A 173 11.05 24.45 -6.00
C PRO A 173 10.73 25.25 -4.74
N ILE A 174 11.54 25.06 -3.71
CA ILE A 174 11.36 25.74 -2.42
C ILE A 174 11.98 27.12 -2.55
N ASN A 175 11.16 28.15 -2.43
CA ASN A 175 11.67 29.48 -2.19
C ASN A 175 11.96 29.63 -0.69
N VAL A 176 13.21 29.96 -0.35
CA VAL A 176 13.70 30.17 1.03
C VAL A 176 13.95 31.66 1.33
N ASP A 177 13.84 32.53 0.32
CA ASP A 177 14.14 33.96 0.49
C ASP A 177 13.11 34.65 1.38
N GLY A 178 13.59 35.34 2.41
CA GLY A 178 12.77 36.12 3.34
C GLY A 178 11.97 35.31 4.37
N ILE A 179 12.22 34.01 4.52
CA ILE A 179 11.53 33.15 5.50
C ILE A 179 12.26 33.20 6.85
N GLY A 180 11.52 33.46 7.93
CA GLY A 180 12.06 33.44 9.31
C GLY A 180 12.41 32.03 9.79
N SER A 181 13.29 31.92 10.79
CA SER A 181 13.81 30.64 11.32
C SER A 181 12.73 29.63 11.71
N ASP A 182 11.64 30.10 12.33
CA ASP A 182 10.58 29.23 12.82
C ASP A 182 9.74 28.65 11.66
N GLN A 183 9.50 29.46 10.62
CA GLN A 183 8.82 29.02 9.41
C GLN A 183 9.67 28.07 8.57
N LEU A 184 11.00 28.26 8.55
CA LEU A 184 11.93 27.30 7.92
C LEU A 184 11.87 25.95 8.62
N ARG A 185 11.80 25.94 9.95
CA ARG A 185 11.69 24.69 10.72
C ARG A 185 10.38 23.97 10.46
N HIS A 186 9.26 24.70 10.43
CA HIS A 186 7.97 24.12 10.04
C HIS A 186 7.99 23.54 8.63
N LYS A 187 8.54 24.26 7.65
CA LYS A 187 8.71 23.73 6.28
C LYS A 187 9.57 22.47 6.26
N ALA A 188 10.66 22.44 7.03
CA ALA A 188 11.53 21.27 7.11
C ALA A 188 10.78 20.05 7.67
N ASP A 189 9.99 20.23 8.73
CA ASP A 189 9.16 19.17 9.32
C ASP A 189 8.06 18.68 8.36
N GLU A 190 7.41 19.58 7.62
CA GLU A 190 6.44 19.23 6.58
C GLU A 190 7.09 18.40 5.47
N MET A 191 8.27 18.80 4.99
CA MET A 191 9.01 18.07 3.98
C MET A 191 9.46 16.70 4.48
N TRP A 192 9.94 16.63 5.72
CA TRP A 192 10.34 15.38 6.34
C TRP A 192 9.18 14.37 6.38
N ASN A 193 8.00 14.82 6.84
CA ASN A 193 6.80 13.99 6.88
C ASN A 193 6.36 13.55 5.47
N LEU A 194 6.47 14.44 4.48
CA LEU A 194 6.17 14.12 3.08
C LEU A 194 7.14 13.06 2.51
N ILE A 195 8.44 13.21 2.77
CA ILE A 195 9.46 12.25 2.34
C ILE A 195 9.19 10.86 2.94
N ILE A 196 8.91 10.78 4.25
CA ILE A 196 8.57 9.49 4.89
C ILE A 196 7.36 8.84 4.23
N LYS A 197 6.32 9.62 3.93
CA LYS A 197 5.13 9.12 3.24
C LYS A 197 5.48 8.58 1.84
N LEU A 198 6.22 9.35 1.04
CA LEU A 198 6.63 8.95 -0.30
C LEU A 198 7.52 7.70 -0.31
N GLU A 199 8.46 7.60 0.63
CA GLU A 199 9.34 6.42 0.72
C GLU A 199 8.56 5.17 1.11
N THR A 200 7.56 5.31 1.99
CA THR A 200 6.65 4.21 2.33
C THR A 200 5.81 3.77 1.13
N GLU A 201 5.24 4.73 0.38
CA GLU A 201 4.48 4.45 -0.83
C GLU A 201 5.34 3.77 -1.91
N LYS A 202 6.58 4.23 -2.08
CA LYS A 202 7.55 3.63 -3.01
C LYS A 202 7.86 2.18 -2.63
N TYR A 203 8.16 1.90 -1.35
CA TYR A 203 8.42 0.55 -0.87
C TYR A 203 7.24 -0.40 -1.16
N ASP A 204 6.01 0.05 -0.88
CA ASP A 204 4.81 -0.77 -1.13
C ASP A 204 4.59 -1.02 -2.64
N MET A 205 4.92 -0.06 -3.51
CA MET A 205 4.84 -0.22 -4.96
C MET A 205 5.92 -1.19 -5.48
N GLU A 206 7.15 -1.09 -4.99
CA GLU A 206 8.24 -2.00 -5.34
C GLU A 206 7.92 -3.45 -4.93
N GLU A 207 7.37 -3.65 -3.73
CA GLU A 207 6.94 -4.98 -3.27
C GLU A 207 5.79 -5.56 -4.11
N ARG A 208 4.86 -4.72 -4.60
CA ARG A 208 3.82 -5.18 -5.52
C ARG A 208 4.39 -5.53 -6.89
N MET A 209 5.31 -4.73 -7.43
CA MET A 209 5.94 -5.05 -8.71
C MET A 209 6.69 -6.38 -8.62
N LYS A 210 7.47 -6.62 -7.55
CA LYS A 210 8.14 -7.91 -7.35
C LYS A 210 7.19 -9.11 -7.34
N ARG A 211 5.97 -8.94 -6.80
CA ARG A 211 4.95 -10.00 -6.82
C ARG A 211 4.36 -10.19 -8.21
N GLN A 212 4.11 -9.09 -8.94
CA GLN A 212 3.65 -9.14 -10.33
C GLN A 212 4.70 -9.70 -11.30
N ASP A 213 5.99 -9.51 -11.02
CA ASP A 213 7.08 -10.07 -11.83
C ASP A 213 7.30 -11.58 -11.54
N TYR A 214 6.74 -12.09 -10.43
CA TYR A 214 6.84 -13.50 -10.04
C TYR A 214 5.67 -14.35 -10.56
N ASP A 215 4.48 -13.77 -10.66
CA ASP A 215 3.25 -14.40 -11.22
C ASP A 215 3.19 -14.31 -12.76
#